data_AF-A0A7W6L1Z3-F1
#
_entry.id   AF-A0A7W6L1Z3-F1
#
_cell.length_a   1.000
_cell.length_b   1.000
_cell.length_c   1.000
_cell.angle_alpha   90.00
_cell.angle_beta   90.00
_cell.angle_gamma   90.00
#
_symmetry.space_group_name_H-M   'P 1'
#
loop_
_entity.id
_entity.type
_entity.pdbx_description
1 polymer ?
#
loop_
_entity_poly.entity_id
_entity_poly.type
_entity_poly.pdbx_seq_one_letter_code
_entity_poly.pdbx_strand_id
1 'polypeptide(L)'
;MDEQKTATISVGASEVAGDRRHLYLLFQKSDGSQTVVRGGPDTRAEGNDLANFAESTVFGSEKFGHIIVQAAPYVAPYEVGYRLKQDGNYERVPLNQLDPSDAGIARDVRGDVVKETIIAPDWPAPGEHHERIVAWSGSDQELTAKLESAVKAGEQINHAQLEYSPLYNNSNGVVSNLLKASGVQPVLPKNVQGETVNAPDFGEDLYQDVGAGSVRSGYRFDGKQWFDADDRRIAPPTNGQPLVPQDPAAPSRGSSDGFKLSAYAPSPSDPMFAQIQDGVHRIDQSLNRVPDAASDRMTWSLYALAKEQGMERVDNVVLGQAGTRAAAGEYVFLVQGNPSTSVYHREQMRTADAVENSVEQSQARVQSAEQTRALAMSVEAQEQTQKQDAPRLQV
;
A
#
# COMPACT_ATOMS: atom_id res chain seq x y z
N MET A 1 32.94 -16.06 26.61
CA MET A 1 33.25 -15.87 25.18
C MET A 1 32.44 -14.66 24.79
N ASP A 2 33.10 -13.51 24.60
CA ASP A 2 32.41 -12.35 24.04
C ASP A 2 31.98 -12.72 22.62
N GLU A 3 30.67 -12.71 22.40
CA GLU A 3 30.08 -12.89 21.09
C GLU A 3 30.63 -11.76 20.20
N GLN A 4 31.44 -12.12 19.22
CA GLN A 4 32.08 -11.15 18.33
C GLN A 4 30.95 -10.48 17.53
N LYS A 5 30.54 -9.29 17.96
CA LYS A 5 29.42 -8.56 17.36
C LYS A 5 29.70 -8.36 15.87
N THR A 6 28.85 -8.94 15.03
CA THR A 6 28.93 -8.78 13.58
C THR A 6 28.09 -7.60 13.12
N ALA A 7 28.49 -6.97 12.02
CA ALA A 7 27.66 -6.00 11.32
C ALA A 7 26.39 -6.69 10.79
N THR A 8 25.27 -5.97 10.74
CA THR A 8 23.99 -6.52 10.25
C THR A 8 23.22 -5.55 9.38
N ILE A 9 22.43 -6.09 8.45
CA ILE A 9 21.34 -5.39 7.79
C ILE A 9 20.06 -6.02 8.29
N SER A 10 19.20 -5.21 8.91
CA SER A 10 17.90 -5.65 9.40
C SER A 10 16.78 -4.97 8.63
N VAL A 11 15.73 -5.73 8.32
CA VAL A 11 14.46 -5.17 7.86
C VAL A 11 13.62 -4.90 9.11
N GLY A 12 13.23 -3.65 9.30
CA GLY A 12 12.29 -3.24 10.33
C GLY A 12 10.91 -2.99 9.75
N ALA A 13 9.89 -3.27 10.55
CA ALA A 13 8.49 -2.97 10.26
C ALA A 13 7.92 -2.06 11.35
N SER A 14 7.27 -0.97 10.93
CA SER A 14 6.47 -0.10 11.80
C SER A 14 4.99 -0.26 11.44
N GLU A 15 4.11 -0.18 12.44
CA GLU A 15 2.67 -0.23 12.19
C GLU A 15 2.18 1.01 11.42
N VAL A 16 1.26 0.78 10.49
CA VAL A 16 0.46 1.83 9.85
C VAL A 16 -1.02 1.41 9.88
N ALA A 17 -1.91 2.24 9.36
CA ALA A 17 -3.36 1.98 9.41
C ALA A 17 -3.75 0.63 8.79
N GLY A 18 -4.71 -0.06 9.43
CA GLY A 18 -5.31 -1.30 8.92
C GLY A 18 -4.38 -2.52 8.91
N ASP A 19 -3.63 -2.74 9.99
CA ASP A 19 -2.68 -3.86 10.20
C ASP A 19 -1.52 -3.94 9.20
N ARG A 20 -1.38 -2.93 8.34
CA ARG A 20 -0.28 -2.84 7.39
C ARG A 20 1.02 -2.44 8.10
N ARG A 21 2.15 -2.82 7.50
CA ARG A 21 3.47 -2.41 7.94
C ARG A 21 4.16 -1.53 6.90
N HIS A 22 4.81 -0.49 7.40
CA HIS A 22 5.80 0.29 6.67
C HIS A 22 7.19 -0.27 6.95
N LEU A 23 7.92 -0.64 5.90
CA LEU A 23 9.25 -1.22 6.03
C LEU A 23 10.37 -0.19 5.94
N TYR A 24 11.47 -0.48 6.62
CA TYR A 24 12.72 0.28 6.55
C TYR A 24 13.94 -0.64 6.73
N LEU A 25 15.13 -0.14 6.41
CA LEU A 25 16.39 -0.85 6.59
C LEU A 25 17.22 -0.22 7.72
N LEU A 26 17.81 -1.08 8.56
CA LEU A 26 18.81 -0.72 9.55
C LEU A 26 20.14 -1.36 9.21
N PHE A 27 21.14 -0.53 8.93
CA PHE A 27 22.53 -0.94 8.77
C PHE A 27 23.25 -0.71 10.09
N GLN A 28 23.54 -1.78 10.83
CA GLN A 28 24.19 -1.72 12.13
C GLN A 28 25.64 -2.22 12.03
N LYS A 29 26.60 -1.39 12.46
CA LYS A 29 28.01 -1.78 12.60
C LYS A 29 28.25 -2.59 13.86
N SER A 30 29.41 -3.26 13.92
CA SER A 30 29.86 -4.04 15.08
C SER A 30 29.94 -3.22 16.38
N ASP A 31 30.21 -1.91 16.27
CA ASP A 31 30.25 -0.95 17.38
C ASP A 31 28.86 -0.52 17.90
N GLY A 32 27.79 -0.95 17.22
CA GLY A 32 26.40 -0.63 17.55
C GLY A 32 25.88 0.66 16.91
N SER A 33 26.72 1.41 16.18
CA SER A 33 26.23 2.54 15.38
C SER A 33 25.32 2.05 14.26
N GLN A 34 24.27 2.82 13.99
CA GLN A 34 23.22 2.44 13.06
C GLN A 34 22.95 3.55 12.05
N THR A 35 22.72 3.16 10.81
CA THR A 35 22.18 4.03 9.75
C THR A 35 20.85 3.45 9.28
N VAL A 36 19.82 4.28 9.29
CA VAL A 36 18.51 3.94 8.75
C VAL A 36 18.48 4.33 7.29
N VAL A 37 17.94 3.48 6.44
CA VAL A 37 17.58 3.82 5.05
C VAL A 37 16.11 3.51 4.84
N ARG A 38 15.35 4.48 4.33
CA ARG A 38 13.89 4.35 4.16
C ARG A 38 13.40 5.04 2.90
N GLY A 39 12.32 4.54 2.32
CA GLY A 39 11.53 5.21 1.29
C GLY A 39 10.23 5.77 1.86
N GLY A 40 9.78 6.92 1.37
CA GLY A 40 8.50 7.50 1.71
C GLY A 40 8.08 8.58 0.73
N PRO A 41 6.89 9.18 0.90
CA PRO A 41 6.46 10.29 0.06
C PRO A 41 7.23 11.57 0.41
N ASP A 42 7.48 12.42 -0.59
CA ASP A 42 8.11 13.73 -0.41
C ASP A 42 7.15 14.82 0.05
N THR A 43 5.86 14.62 -0.20
CA THR A 43 4.77 15.44 0.32
C THR A 43 4.07 14.68 1.44
N ARG A 44 3.80 15.37 2.55
CA ARG A 44 2.82 14.89 3.53
C ARG A 44 1.45 15.34 3.04
N ALA A 45 0.59 14.40 2.70
CA ALA A 45 -0.77 14.73 2.33
C ALA A 45 -1.45 15.45 3.52
N GLU A 46 -2.00 16.64 3.29
CA GLU A 46 -2.74 17.36 4.33
C GLU A 46 -4.00 16.56 4.72
N GLY A 47 -4.32 16.43 6.01
CA GLY A 47 -5.51 15.73 6.49
C GLY A 47 -5.26 14.31 7.02
N ASN A 48 -6.26 13.43 6.94
CA ASN A 48 -6.23 12.08 7.50
C ASN A 48 -5.50 11.11 6.55
N ASP A 49 -4.42 10.48 7.02
CA ASP A 49 -3.59 9.52 6.25
C ASP A 49 -4.40 8.37 5.63
N LEU A 50 -5.47 7.90 6.29
CA LEU A 50 -6.37 6.87 5.76
C LEU A 50 -7.27 7.39 4.63
N ALA A 51 -7.68 8.66 4.70
CA ALA A 51 -8.43 9.33 3.64
C ALA A 51 -7.54 9.60 2.43
N ASN A 52 -6.33 10.07 2.66
CA ASN A 52 -5.33 10.29 1.62
C ASN A 52 -4.96 8.97 0.92
N PHE A 53 -4.85 7.87 1.67
CA PHE A 53 -4.64 6.51 1.16
C PHE A 53 -5.79 6.02 0.25
N ALA A 54 -7.04 6.22 0.68
CA ALA A 54 -8.21 5.87 -0.12
C ALA A 54 -8.30 6.74 -1.39
N GLU A 55 -7.97 8.04 -1.29
CA GLU A 55 -7.96 8.93 -2.43
C GLU A 55 -6.87 8.61 -3.46
N SER A 56 -5.63 8.26 -3.07
CA SER A 56 -4.61 7.87 -4.06
C SER A 56 -4.89 6.52 -4.69
N THR A 57 -5.44 5.58 -3.91
CA THR A 57 -5.84 4.25 -4.36
C THR A 57 -6.95 4.30 -5.41
N VAL A 58 -7.88 5.26 -5.27
CA VAL A 58 -9.12 5.34 -6.06
C VAL A 58 -9.06 6.43 -7.14
N PHE A 59 -8.34 7.53 -6.90
CA PHE A 59 -8.34 8.72 -7.77
C PHE A 59 -6.99 9.00 -8.46
N GLY A 60 -5.94 8.20 -8.22
CA GLY A 60 -4.61 8.44 -8.82
C GLY A 60 -4.09 9.85 -8.55
N SER A 61 -4.39 10.40 -7.38
CA SER A 61 -4.09 11.80 -7.08
C SER A 61 -2.60 12.00 -6.83
N GLU A 62 -2.00 13.05 -7.41
CA GLU A 62 -0.63 13.54 -7.15
C GLU A 62 -0.34 13.93 -5.67
N LYS A 63 -1.23 13.61 -4.71
CA LYS A 63 -1.22 14.07 -3.31
C LYS A 63 -0.07 13.56 -2.46
N PHE A 64 0.56 12.45 -2.85
CA PHE A 64 1.72 11.91 -2.15
C PHE A 64 3.05 12.23 -2.84
N GLY A 65 3.00 12.94 -3.96
CA GLY A 65 4.17 13.34 -4.74
C GLY A 65 5.03 12.15 -5.16
N HIS A 66 6.33 12.26 -4.96
CA HIS A 66 7.30 11.28 -5.42
C HIS A 66 7.89 10.46 -4.28
N ILE A 67 8.36 9.26 -4.60
CA ILE A 67 9.18 8.48 -3.69
C ILE A 67 10.48 9.24 -3.41
N ILE A 68 10.75 9.49 -2.14
CA ILE A 68 12.07 9.88 -1.64
C ILE A 68 12.65 8.78 -0.75
N VAL A 69 13.87 8.40 -1.07
CA VAL A 69 14.74 7.56 -0.26
C VAL A 69 15.72 8.42 0.53
N GLN A 70 15.75 8.22 1.84
CA GLN A 70 16.63 8.95 2.77
C GLN A 70 17.49 7.96 3.54
N ALA A 71 18.74 8.35 3.79
CA ALA A 71 19.64 7.68 4.72
C ALA A 71 20.05 8.65 5.83
N ALA A 72 19.95 8.22 7.08
CA ALA A 72 20.32 9.04 8.24
C ALA A 72 20.89 8.17 9.37
N PRO A 73 21.78 8.72 10.23
CA PRO A 73 22.11 8.05 11.49
C PRO A 73 20.84 7.77 12.29
N TYR A 74 20.76 6.58 12.87
CA TYR A 74 19.67 6.25 13.77
C TYR A 74 19.83 7.01 15.08
N VAL A 75 18.78 7.71 15.52
CA VAL A 75 18.77 8.49 16.75
C VAL A 75 17.63 7.99 17.62
N ALA A 76 17.95 7.51 18.82
CA ALA A 76 16.95 7.13 19.81
C ALA A 76 16.09 8.34 20.21
N PRO A 77 14.82 8.14 20.61
CA PRO A 77 13.96 9.21 21.02
C PRO A 77 14.62 10.04 22.10
N TYR A 78 14.51 11.34 21.95
CA TYR A 78 15.07 12.30 22.87
C TYR A 78 14.04 13.39 23.14
N GLU A 79 14.06 13.91 24.36
CA GLU A 79 13.22 15.04 24.70
C GLU A 79 13.85 16.32 24.13
N VAL A 80 13.00 17.22 23.63
CA VAL A 80 13.34 18.62 23.38
C VAL A 80 12.53 19.51 24.29
N GLY A 81 13.05 20.71 24.57
CA GLY A 81 12.23 21.82 25.00
C GLY A 81 12.25 22.94 23.96
N TYR A 82 11.46 23.99 24.21
CA TYR A 82 11.32 25.11 23.29
C TYR A 82 11.99 26.35 23.84
N ARG A 83 12.82 27.00 23.03
CA ARG A 83 13.46 28.29 23.35
C ARG A 83 12.93 29.38 22.44
N LEU A 84 12.55 30.51 23.00
CA LEU A 84 12.10 31.68 22.26
C LEU A 84 13.28 32.32 21.55
N LYS A 85 13.21 32.40 20.22
CA LYS A 85 14.16 33.13 19.39
C LYS A 85 13.84 34.63 19.42
N GLN A 86 14.81 35.44 19.00
CA GLN A 86 14.68 36.89 18.90
C GLN A 86 13.59 37.36 17.91
N ASP A 87 13.20 36.49 16.96
CA ASP A 87 12.12 36.74 16.00
C ASP A 87 10.71 36.48 16.58
N GLY A 88 10.61 36.10 17.86
CA GLY A 88 9.37 35.78 18.54
C GLY A 88 8.86 34.35 18.29
N ASN A 89 9.56 33.54 17.49
CA ASN A 89 9.22 32.13 17.27
C ASN A 89 9.97 31.23 18.24
N TYR A 90 9.46 30.01 18.46
CA TYR A 90 10.17 29.00 19.23
C TYR A 90 11.08 28.14 18.34
N GLU A 91 12.27 27.81 18.84
CA GLU A 91 13.12 26.74 18.32
C GLU A 91 13.10 25.53 19.25
N ARG A 92 13.22 24.34 18.66
CA ARG A 92 13.34 23.07 19.40
C ARG A 92 14.80 22.84 19.72
N VAL A 93 15.11 22.59 20.99
CA VAL A 93 16.47 22.33 21.47
C VAL A 93 16.47 21.03 22.27
N PRO A 94 17.39 20.08 22.02
CA PRO A 94 17.53 18.88 22.84
C PRO A 94 17.56 19.23 24.33
N LEU A 95 16.80 18.50 25.14
CA LEU A 95 16.61 18.85 26.56
C LEU A 95 17.93 18.82 27.34
N ASN A 96 18.86 17.94 26.96
CA ASN A 96 20.21 17.88 27.54
C ASN A 96 21.13 19.05 27.13
N GLN A 97 20.71 19.88 26.17
CA GLN A 97 21.42 21.08 25.70
C GLN A 97 20.73 22.38 26.14
N LEU A 98 19.58 22.29 26.80
CA LEU A 98 18.89 23.45 27.36
C LEU A 98 19.52 23.85 28.69
N ASP A 99 19.80 25.15 28.83
CA ASP A 99 20.13 25.75 30.13
C ASP A 99 18.83 26.00 30.91
N PRO A 100 18.56 25.28 32.01
CA PRO A 100 17.32 25.46 32.75
C PRO A 100 17.13 26.84 33.37
N SER A 101 18.17 27.70 33.38
CA SER A 101 18.09 29.08 33.86
C SER A 101 17.76 30.10 32.77
N ASP A 102 17.73 29.68 31.49
CA ASP A 102 17.37 30.55 30.38
C ASP A 102 15.89 30.97 30.47
N ALA A 103 15.67 32.28 30.59
CA ALA A 103 14.35 32.90 30.68
C ALA A 103 13.56 32.80 29.36
N GLY A 104 14.22 32.52 28.24
CA GLY A 104 13.60 32.30 26.94
C GLY A 104 12.98 30.90 26.78
N ILE A 105 13.14 29.98 27.73
CA ILE A 105 12.57 28.63 27.64
C ILE A 105 11.07 28.64 27.94
N ALA A 106 10.28 27.97 27.10
CA ALA A 106 8.86 27.76 27.31
C ALA A 106 8.61 26.91 28.56
N ARG A 107 7.73 27.40 29.44
CA ARG A 107 7.31 26.71 30.66
C ARG A 107 5.80 26.61 30.74
N ASP A 108 5.33 25.51 31.32
CA ASP A 108 3.92 25.32 31.62
C ASP A 108 3.47 26.20 32.81
N VAL A 109 2.18 26.14 33.14
CA VAL A 109 1.59 26.91 34.23
C VAL A 109 2.11 26.55 35.63
N ARG A 110 2.84 25.44 35.77
CA ARG A 110 3.50 24.99 37.02
C ARG A 110 4.97 25.42 37.07
N GLY A 111 5.50 26.01 36.00
CA GLY A 111 6.88 26.43 35.88
C GLY A 111 7.81 25.34 35.33
N ASP A 112 7.26 24.18 34.98
CA ASP A 112 8.03 23.08 34.39
C ASP A 112 8.34 23.37 32.93
N VAL A 113 9.51 22.95 32.45
CA VAL A 113 9.87 23.09 31.02
C VAL A 113 8.85 22.34 30.18
N VAL A 114 8.31 22.99 29.15
CA VAL A 114 7.46 22.32 28.16
C VAL A 114 8.37 21.41 27.32
N LYS A 115 8.06 20.11 27.35
CA LYS A 115 8.83 19.09 26.66
C LYS A 115 8.02 18.43 25.57
N GLU A 116 8.71 18.00 24.53
CA GLU A 116 8.20 17.15 23.48
C GLU A 116 9.17 16.00 23.27
N THR A 117 8.67 14.77 23.20
CA THR A 117 9.52 13.64 22.79
C THR A 117 9.65 13.64 21.28
N ILE A 118 10.87 13.80 20.80
CA ILE A 118 11.19 13.59 19.40
C ILE A 118 11.33 12.09 19.19
N ILE A 119 10.40 11.53 18.43
CA ILE A 119 10.44 10.12 18.01
C ILE A 119 10.78 10.14 16.53
N ALA A 120 11.87 9.47 16.15
CA ALA A 120 12.12 9.21 14.74
C ALA A 120 10.95 8.36 14.20
N PRO A 121 10.40 8.60 13.00
CA PRO A 121 9.20 7.90 12.54
C PRO A 121 9.30 6.35 12.49
N ASP A 122 10.51 5.83 12.58
CA ASP A 122 10.89 4.41 12.57
C ASP A 122 11.23 3.86 13.97
N TRP A 123 11.14 4.69 15.01
CA TRP A 123 11.29 4.27 16.40
C TRP A 123 9.93 3.93 17.01
N PRO A 124 9.81 2.79 17.73
CA PRO A 124 8.56 2.44 18.41
C PRO A 124 8.13 3.53 19.37
N ALA A 125 6.89 4.01 19.23
CA ALA A 125 6.30 4.81 20.30
C ALA A 125 6.38 4.03 21.63
N PRO A 126 6.39 4.70 22.79
CA PRO A 126 6.41 4.01 24.08
C PRO A 126 5.28 2.95 24.17
N GLY A 127 5.65 1.67 24.18
CA GLY A 127 4.72 0.54 24.19
C GLY A 127 4.48 -0.16 22.84
N GLU A 128 4.96 0.41 21.73
CA GLU A 128 4.92 -0.22 20.40
C GLU A 128 6.00 -1.28 20.23
N HIS A 129 5.66 -2.33 19.47
CA HIS A 129 6.58 -3.39 19.09
C HIS A 129 6.87 -3.29 17.60
N HIS A 130 8.17 -3.21 17.24
CA HIS A 130 8.59 -3.25 15.84
C HIS A 130 9.12 -4.63 15.51
N GLU A 131 8.50 -5.32 14.56
CA GLU A 131 9.05 -6.56 14.05
C GLU A 131 10.36 -6.28 13.32
N ARG A 132 11.40 -7.08 13.61
CA ARG A 132 12.69 -6.99 12.94
C ARG A 132 13.19 -8.37 12.54
N ILE A 133 13.85 -8.43 11.39
CA ILE A 133 14.57 -9.62 10.97
C ILE A 133 15.94 -9.22 10.41
N VAL A 134 16.98 -9.96 10.80
CA VAL A 134 18.32 -9.81 10.22
C VAL A 134 18.28 -10.45 8.83
N ALA A 135 18.39 -9.63 7.78
CA ALA A 135 18.44 -10.07 6.40
C ALA A 135 19.86 -10.45 5.96
N TRP A 136 20.87 -9.90 6.63
CA TRP A 136 22.28 -10.17 6.35
C TRP A 136 23.17 -9.88 7.57
N SER A 137 24.28 -10.62 7.71
CA SER A 137 25.35 -10.34 8.66
C SER A 137 26.74 -10.53 8.04
N GLY A 138 27.73 -9.82 8.54
CA GLY A 138 29.11 -9.89 8.05
C GLY A 138 30.06 -8.89 8.71
N SER A 139 31.09 -8.46 7.98
CA SER A 139 32.05 -7.45 8.46
C SER A 139 31.56 -6.01 8.26
N ASP A 140 32.11 -5.06 9.02
CA ASP A 140 31.80 -3.62 8.84
C ASP A 140 32.20 -3.10 7.46
N GLN A 141 33.25 -3.67 6.85
CA GLN A 141 33.67 -3.31 5.50
C GLN A 141 32.63 -3.73 4.46
N GLU A 142 32.11 -4.96 4.55
CA GLU A 142 31.03 -5.43 3.68
C GLU A 142 29.74 -4.65 3.92
N LEU A 143 29.40 -4.34 5.18
CA LEU A 143 28.24 -3.51 5.51
C LEU A 143 28.34 -2.13 4.85
N THR A 144 29.52 -1.51 4.92
CA THR A 144 29.76 -0.18 4.33
C THR A 144 29.52 -0.21 2.81
N ALA A 145 30.08 -1.19 2.10
CA ALA A 145 29.86 -1.34 0.66
C ALA A 145 28.37 -1.60 0.30
N LYS A 146 27.67 -2.37 1.14
CA LYS A 146 26.23 -2.65 0.98
C LYS A 146 25.38 -1.41 1.22
N LEU A 147 25.72 -0.61 2.23
CA LEU A 147 25.07 0.67 2.53
C LEU A 147 25.28 1.65 1.37
N GLU A 148 26.51 1.79 0.87
CA GLU A 148 26.81 2.64 -0.31
C GLU A 148 25.98 2.21 -1.53
N SER A 149 25.83 0.91 -1.76
CA SER A 149 25.01 0.38 -2.86
C SER A 149 23.52 0.71 -2.69
N ALA A 150 22.97 0.58 -1.48
CA ALA A 150 21.60 0.97 -1.19
C ALA A 150 21.40 2.48 -1.34
N VAL A 151 22.28 3.31 -0.77
CA VAL A 151 22.20 4.77 -0.87
C VAL A 151 22.25 5.21 -2.34
N LYS A 152 23.16 4.65 -3.14
CA LYS A 152 23.27 4.95 -4.57
C LYS A 152 22.01 4.52 -5.35
N ALA A 153 21.37 3.42 -4.98
CA ALA A 153 20.09 3.02 -5.57
C ALA A 153 18.97 4.00 -5.17
N GLY A 154 18.95 4.41 -3.90
CA GLY A 154 18.03 5.44 -3.39
C GLY A 154 18.17 6.77 -4.13
N GLU A 155 19.39 7.23 -4.39
CA GLU A 155 19.65 8.44 -5.17
C GLU A 155 19.10 8.34 -6.61
N GLN A 156 19.22 7.17 -7.26
CA GLN A 156 18.64 6.96 -8.59
C GLN A 156 17.12 7.02 -8.55
N ILE A 157 16.48 6.41 -7.53
CA ILE A 157 15.03 6.49 -7.32
C ILE A 157 14.61 7.96 -7.15
N ASN A 158 15.34 8.73 -6.35
CA ASN A 158 15.06 10.14 -6.11
C ASN A 158 15.15 10.99 -7.41
N HIS A 159 16.16 10.73 -8.25
CA HIS A 159 16.32 11.43 -9.53
C HIS A 159 15.27 11.04 -10.58
N ALA A 160 14.78 9.80 -10.51
CA ALA A 160 13.74 9.30 -11.40
C ALA A 160 12.35 9.91 -11.09
N GLN A 161 12.15 10.43 -9.87
CA GLN A 161 10.87 11.03 -9.44
C GLN A 161 9.70 10.07 -9.65
N LEU A 162 9.87 8.82 -9.21
CA LEU A 162 8.82 7.80 -9.29
C LEU A 162 7.62 8.25 -8.48
N GLU A 163 6.41 8.06 -9.01
CA GLU A 163 5.18 8.32 -8.28
C GLU A 163 5.13 7.47 -7.00
N TYR A 164 4.83 8.10 -5.86
CA TYR A 164 4.51 7.34 -4.64
C TYR A 164 3.04 6.93 -4.69
N SER A 165 2.78 5.62 -4.58
CA SER A 165 1.45 5.11 -4.27
C SER A 165 1.52 4.22 -3.03
N PRO A 166 0.60 4.35 -2.08
CA PRO A 166 0.57 3.46 -0.91
C PRO A 166 0.35 1.98 -1.25
N LEU A 167 -0.22 1.69 -2.42
CA LEU A 167 -0.47 0.32 -2.89
C LEU A 167 0.65 -0.23 -3.77
N TYR A 168 1.29 0.64 -4.55
CA TYR A 168 2.31 0.31 -5.55
C TYR A 168 3.38 1.38 -5.47
N ASN A 169 4.67 1.08 -5.64
CA ASN A 169 5.71 2.10 -5.43
C ASN A 169 5.65 2.72 -4.02
N ASN A 170 5.55 1.87 -3.00
CA ASN A 170 5.61 2.30 -1.60
C ASN A 170 6.97 2.00 -0.97
N SER A 171 7.09 2.27 0.33
CA SER A 171 8.28 1.97 1.13
C SER A 171 8.71 0.51 1.10
N ASN A 172 7.78 -0.42 0.92
CA ASN A 172 8.04 -1.86 0.99
C ASN A 172 8.66 -2.34 -0.32
N GLY A 173 8.17 -1.85 -1.46
CA GLY A 173 8.83 -1.99 -2.77
C GLY A 173 10.22 -1.36 -2.74
N VAL A 174 10.36 -0.16 -2.18
CA VAL A 174 11.68 0.50 -2.02
C VAL A 174 12.64 -0.37 -1.22
N VAL A 175 12.27 -0.83 -0.03
CA VAL A 175 13.10 -1.70 0.83
C VAL A 175 13.55 -2.95 0.09
N SER A 176 12.65 -3.56 -0.68
CA SER A 176 12.95 -4.75 -1.49
C SER A 176 14.03 -4.45 -2.52
N ASN A 177 13.89 -3.35 -3.26
CA ASN A 177 14.85 -2.94 -4.29
C ASN A 177 16.19 -2.47 -3.70
N LEU A 178 16.18 -1.83 -2.53
CA LEU A 178 17.40 -1.48 -1.80
C LEU A 178 18.16 -2.73 -1.32
N LEU A 179 17.47 -3.76 -0.82
CA LEU A 179 18.10 -5.03 -0.47
C LEU A 179 18.71 -5.70 -1.70
N LYS A 180 17.96 -5.77 -2.81
CA LYS A 180 18.46 -6.29 -4.09
C LYS A 180 19.71 -5.53 -4.56
N ALA A 181 19.72 -4.19 -4.43
CA ALA A 181 20.87 -3.33 -4.75
C ALA A 181 22.09 -3.63 -3.87
N SER A 182 21.88 -3.87 -2.58
CA SER A 182 22.93 -4.30 -1.64
C SER A 182 23.38 -5.77 -1.83
N GLY A 183 22.81 -6.49 -2.79
CA GLY A 183 23.08 -7.92 -2.98
C GLY A 183 22.62 -8.77 -1.79
N VAL A 184 21.50 -8.39 -1.17
CA VAL A 184 20.84 -9.10 -0.08
C VAL A 184 19.47 -9.58 -0.56
N GLN A 185 19.13 -10.83 -0.24
CA GLN A 185 17.81 -11.35 -0.58
C GLN A 185 16.75 -10.68 0.31
N PRO A 186 15.66 -10.13 -0.27
CA PRO A 186 14.57 -9.57 0.52
C PRO A 186 13.92 -10.63 1.43
N VAL A 187 13.76 -10.30 2.71
CA VAL A 187 13.06 -11.11 3.71
C VAL A 187 12.13 -10.23 4.55
N LEU A 188 10.96 -10.75 4.91
CA LEU A 188 9.98 -10.05 5.74
C LEU A 188 10.09 -10.45 7.21
N PRO A 189 9.96 -9.50 8.15
CA PRO A 189 9.75 -9.81 9.56
C PRO A 189 8.47 -10.63 9.80
N LYS A 190 8.44 -11.32 10.95
CA LYS A 190 7.26 -12.03 11.44
C LYS A 190 6.64 -11.27 12.61
N ASN A 191 5.31 -11.26 12.69
CA ASN A 191 4.54 -10.75 13.82
C ASN A 191 4.70 -11.65 15.06
N VAL A 192 4.11 -11.24 16.18
CA VAL A 192 4.19 -11.98 17.45
C VAL A 192 3.54 -13.37 17.39
N GLN A 193 2.66 -13.61 16.41
CA GLN A 193 2.04 -14.91 16.10
C GLN A 193 2.91 -15.80 15.20
N GLY A 194 4.04 -15.29 14.70
CA GLY A 194 4.96 -16.01 13.81
C GLY A 194 4.59 -15.98 12.33
N GLU A 195 3.61 -15.17 11.96
CA GLU A 195 3.13 -14.95 10.59
C GLU A 195 3.88 -13.79 9.94
N THR A 196 4.05 -13.79 8.62
CA THR A 196 4.66 -12.68 7.90
C THR A 196 3.82 -11.41 8.06
N VAL A 197 4.48 -10.28 8.32
CA VAL A 197 3.79 -9.00 8.41
C VAL A 197 3.15 -8.60 7.07
N ASN A 198 2.01 -7.91 7.12
CA ASN A 198 1.34 -7.41 5.92
C ASN A 198 2.07 -6.19 5.35
N ALA A 199 2.92 -6.41 4.37
CA ALA A 199 3.70 -5.37 3.67
C ALA A 199 3.42 -5.42 2.15
N PRO A 200 2.37 -4.74 1.66
CA PRO A 200 2.03 -4.70 0.24
C PRO A 200 3.20 -4.20 -0.61
N ASP A 201 3.35 -4.74 -1.83
CA ASP A 201 4.42 -4.40 -2.80
C ASP A 201 5.84 -4.86 -2.39
N PHE A 202 5.99 -5.59 -1.28
CA PHE A 202 7.27 -6.20 -0.95
C PHE A 202 7.65 -7.29 -1.96
N GLY A 203 8.89 -7.24 -2.44
CA GLY A 203 9.43 -8.13 -3.47
C GLY A 203 9.31 -7.57 -4.89
N GLU A 204 8.44 -6.59 -5.10
CA GLU A 204 8.09 -6.04 -6.41
C GLU A 204 9.14 -5.06 -6.94
N ASP A 205 9.08 -4.78 -8.24
CA ASP A 205 9.87 -3.75 -8.93
C ASP A 205 9.20 -2.37 -8.74
N LEU A 206 9.97 -1.29 -8.86
CA LEU A 206 9.42 0.06 -8.88
C LEU A 206 9.19 0.54 -10.31
N TYR A 207 8.15 1.32 -10.57
CA TYR A 207 7.77 1.80 -11.89
C TYR A 207 7.71 3.33 -11.96
N GLN A 208 7.89 3.94 -13.14
CA GLN A 208 7.72 5.38 -13.34
C GLN A 208 6.28 5.78 -13.04
N ASP A 209 5.34 5.06 -13.63
CA ASP A 209 3.91 5.31 -13.50
C ASP A 209 3.26 4.07 -12.89
N VAL A 210 2.54 4.28 -11.79
CA VAL A 210 1.71 3.27 -11.16
C VAL A 210 0.29 3.80 -11.11
N GLY A 211 -0.28 3.95 -12.31
CA GLY A 211 -1.61 4.51 -12.48
C GLY A 211 -2.64 3.77 -11.62
N ALA A 212 -3.69 4.47 -11.20
CA ALA A 212 -4.72 3.91 -10.34
C ALA A 212 -5.22 2.59 -10.94
N GLY A 213 -5.05 1.50 -10.18
CA GLY A 213 -5.34 0.16 -10.65
C GLY A 213 -4.15 -0.75 -11.03
N SER A 214 -2.94 -0.46 -10.54
CA SER A 214 -1.72 -1.26 -10.80
C SER A 214 -1.26 -1.27 -12.26
N VAL A 215 -1.69 -0.31 -13.07
CA VAL A 215 -1.18 -0.17 -14.44
C VAL A 215 0.24 0.37 -14.33
N ARG A 216 1.19 -0.57 -14.37
CA ARG A 216 2.63 -0.33 -14.30
C ARG A 216 3.12 0.03 -15.71
N SER A 217 3.43 1.30 -15.94
CA SER A 217 3.90 1.81 -17.24
C SER A 217 5.12 2.72 -17.10
N GLY A 218 5.63 3.19 -18.25
CA GLY A 218 6.88 3.92 -18.32
C GLY A 218 8.07 2.98 -18.16
N TYR A 219 9.05 3.35 -17.34
CA TYR A 219 10.20 2.50 -17.04
C TYR A 219 10.08 1.85 -15.66
N ARG A 220 10.93 0.85 -15.39
CA ARG A 220 10.97 0.16 -14.10
C ARG A 220 12.38 -0.06 -13.57
N PHE A 221 12.49 -0.31 -12.27
CA PHE A 221 13.71 -0.64 -11.55
C PHE A 221 13.53 -1.94 -10.75
N ASP A 222 14.41 -2.91 -10.98
CA ASP A 222 14.38 -4.21 -10.29
C ASP A 222 15.33 -4.28 -9.07
N GLY A 223 15.86 -3.13 -8.65
CA GLY A 223 16.86 -3.04 -7.59
C GLY A 223 18.30 -3.12 -8.08
N LYS A 224 18.55 -3.51 -9.33
CA LYS A 224 19.89 -3.59 -9.92
C LYS A 224 20.01 -2.89 -11.27
N GLN A 225 18.94 -2.89 -12.05
CA GLN A 225 18.91 -2.43 -13.44
C GLN A 225 17.59 -1.71 -13.72
N TRP A 226 17.68 -0.64 -14.51
CA TRP A 226 16.53 0.06 -15.05
C TRP A 226 16.13 -0.49 -16.43
N PHE A 227 14.84 -0.56 -16.69
CA PHE A 227 14.28 -1.03 -17.95
C PHE A 227 13.27 -0.02 -18.49
N ASP A 228 13.26 0.22 -19.79
CA ASP A 228 12.20 0.99 -20.42
C ASP A 228 10.88 0.19 -20.51
N ALA A 229 9.85 0.82 -21.08
CA ALA A 229 8.52 0.22 -21.26
C ALA A 229 8.54 -1.07 -22.12
N ASP A 230 9.58 -1.27 -22.93
CA ASP A 230 9.75 -2.43 -23.79
C ASP A 230 10.60 -3.54 -23.14
N ASP A 231 10.92 -3.42 -21.84
CA ASP A 231 11.85 -4.27 -21.08
C ASP A 231 13.31 -4.24 -21.59
N ARG A 232 13.71 -3.18 -22.27
CA ARG A 232 15.12 -2.99 -22.67
C ARG A 232 15.88 -2.28 -21.58
N ARG A 233 17.13 -2.66 -21.37
CA ARG A 233 18.00 -2.04 -20.37
C ARG A 233 18.25 -0.59 -20.73
N ILE A 234 18.05 0.30 -19.76
CA ILE A 234 18.36 1.73 -19.86
C ILE A 234 19.38 2.12 -18.80
N ALA A 235 20.06 3.24 -19.01
CA ALA A 235 20.76 3.91 -17.91
C ALA A 235 19.73 4.40 -16.86
N PRO A 236 20.16 4.69 -15.62
CA PRO A 236 19.28 5.31 -14.63
C PRO A 236 18.58 6.54 -15.23
N PRO A 237 17.24 6.59 -15.21
CA PRO A 237 16.49 7.66 -15.82
C PRO A 237 16.64 8.94 -15.00
N THR A 238 16.63 10.07 -15.70
CA THR A 238 16.58 11.40 -15.11
C THR A 238 15.24 12.01 -15.49
N ASN A 239 14.49 12.51 -14.52
CA ASN A 239 13.18 13.11 -14.78
C ASN A 239 13.27 14.19 -15.89
N GLY A 240 12.30 14.17 -16.81
CA GLY A 240 12.22 15.10 -17.94
C GLY A 240 13.23 14.86 -19.08
N GLN A 241 14.08 13.81 -19.00
CA GLN A 241 15.00 13.44 -20.07
C GLN A 241 14.47 12.25 -20.88
N PRO A 242 14.77 12.17 -22.19
CA PRO A 242 14.36 11.03 -23.01
C PRO A 242 15.07 9.75 -22.56
N LEU A 243 14.31 8.65 -22.52
CA LEU A 243 14.86 7.31 -22.27
C LEU A 243 15.59 6.81 -23.50
N VAL A 244 16.83 6.36 -23.31
CA VAL A 244 17.65 5.79 -24.37
C VAL A 244 18.03 4.35 -23.99
N PRO A 245 17.57 3.33 -24.75
CA PRO A 245 18.02 1.96 -24.58
C PRO A 245 19.54 1.87 -24.70
N GLN A 246 20.18 1.14 -23.79
CA GLN A 246 21.62 0.87 -23.86
C GLN A 246 21.99 0.07 -25.11
N ASP A 247 21.08 -0.80 -25.57
CA ASP A 247 21.16 -1.49 -26.84
C ASP A 247 19.93 -1.15 -27.69
N PRO A 248 20.04 -0.19 -28.62
CA PRO A 248 18.95 0.18 -29.52
C PRO A 248 18.51 -0.94 -30.47
N ALA A 249 19.35 -1.96 -30.68
CA ALA A 249 19.06 -3.10 -31.54
C ALA A 249 18.42 -4.28 -30.76
N ALA A 250 18.32 -4.18 -29.43
CA ALA A 250 17.66 -5.18 -28.62
C ALA A 250 16.18 -5.30 -29.05
N PRO A 251 15.64 -6.52 -29.16
CA PRO A 251 14.26 -6.72 -29.57
C PRO A 251 13.32 -6.08 -28.55
N SER A 252 12.54 -5.08 -28.96
CA SER A 252 11.40 -4.59 -28.18
C SER A 252 10.37 -5.70 -28.03
N ARG A 253 9.70 -5.78 -26.89
CA ARG A 253 8.41 -6.47 -26.78
C ARG A 253 7.35 -5.70 -27.61
N GLY A 254 7.36 -5.81 -28.94
CA GLY A 254 6.40 -5.03 -29.74
C GLY A 254 6.33 -5.17 -31.27
N SER A 255 7.17 -5.95 -31.95
CA SER A 255 6.93 -6.32 -33.36
C SER A 255 6.63 -7.82 -33.50
N SER A 256 5.53 -8.27 -32.89
CA SER A 256 4.80 -9.47 -33.28
C SER A 256 3.50 -9.57 -32.49
N ASP A 257 2.38 -9.50 -33.21
CA ASP A 257 1.06 -10.01 -32.86
C ASP A 257 0.78 -10.35 -31.39
N GLY A 258 0.08 -9.43 -30.72
CA GLY A 258 -1.02 -9.83 -29.87
C GLY A 258 -0.84 -9.64 -28.37
N PHE A 259 -0.96 -8.40 -27.89
CA PHE A 259 -2.13 -8.15 -27.05
C PHE A 259 -3.35 -8.25 -27.97
N LYS A 260 -3.71 -9.48 -28.34
CA LYS A 260 -5.13 -9.79 -28.32
C LYS A 260 -5.45 -9.46 -26.89
N LEU A 261 -6.17 -8.36 -26.67
CA LEU A 261 -7.25 -8.36 -25.69
C LEU A 261 -7.69 -9.80 -25.64
N SER A 262 -7.33 -10.53 -24.58
CA SER A 262 -8.05 -11.75 -24.30
C SER A 262 -9.45 -11.22 -24.06
N ALA A 263 -10.20 -11.17 -25.15
CA ALA A 263 -11.63 -11.29 -25.17
C ALA A 263 -11.92 -12.69 -24.62
N TYR A 264 -11.57 -12.92 -23.36
CA TYR A 264 -12.62 -13.25 -22.43
C TYR A 264 -13.45 -11.99 -22.33
N ALA A 265 -14.33 -11.79 -23.32
CA ALA A 265 -15.62 -11.26 -22.97
C ALA A 265 -16.14 -12.25 -21.93
N PRO A 266 -16.24 -11.90 -20.64
CA PRO A 266 -17.06 -12.68 -19.77
C PRO A 266 -18.48 -12.31 -20.20
N SER A 267 -19.09 -13.15 -21.02
CA SER A 267 -20.54 -13.27 -20.92
C SER A 267 -20.83 -14.52 -20.11
N PRO A 268 -20.95 -14.42 -18.78
CA PRO A 268 -22.20 -14.81 -18.18
C PRO A 268 -23.20 -13.69 -18.49
N SER A 269 -24.27 -14.01 -19.18
CA SER A 269 -25.39 -13.12 -19.47
C SER A 269 -26.17 -12.74 -18.20
N ASP A 270 -25.47 -12.31 -17.15
CA ASP A 270 -26.03 -11.89 -15.87
C ASP A 270 -26.21 -10.37 -15.88
N PRO A 271 -27.46 -9.87 -15.87
CA PRO A 271 -27.75 -8.45 -15.84
C PRO A 271 -27.10 -7.71 -14.66
N MET A 272 -26.89 -8.37 -13.53
CA MET A 272 -26.28 -7.77 -12.35
C MET A 272 -24.78 -7.48 -12.57
N PHE A 273 -24.07 -8.33 -13.30
CA PHE A 273 -22.67 -8.07 -13.65
C PHE A 273 -22.54 -6.80 -14.50
N ALA A 274 -23.38 -6.69 -15.54
CA ALA A 274 -23.40 -5.50 -16.41
C ALA A 274 -23.76 -4.22 -15.63
N GLN A 275 -24.72 -4.29 -14.72
CA GLN A 275 -25.08 -3.16 -13.85
C GLN A 275 -23.93 -2.69 -12.95
N ILE A 276 -23.18 -3.64 -12.38
CA ILE A 276 -22.00 -3.33 -11.56
C ILE A 276 -20.93 -2.70 -12.44
N GLN A 277 -20.64 -3.29 -13.61
CA GLN A 277 -19.66 -2.77 -14.56
C GLN A 277 -19.99 -1.33 -14.98
N ASP A 278 -21.24 -1.05 -15.36
CA ASP A 278 -21.70 0.30 -15.69
C ASP A 278 -21.58 1.27 -14.51
N GLY A 279 -21.82 0.79 -13.28
CA GLY A 279 -21.63 1.56 -12.06
C GLY A 279 -20.16 1.93 -11.82
N VAL A 280 -19.25 0.97 -11.99
CA VAL A 280 -17.80 1.19 -11.88
C VAL A 280 -17.31 2.13 -12.99
N HIS A 281 -17.76 1.95 -14.22
CA HIS A 281 -17.43 2.86 -15.32
C HIS A 281 -17.93 4.30 -15.09
N ARG A 282 -19.09 4.49 -14.46
CA ARG A 282 -19.55 5.82 -14.04
C ARG A 282 -18.68 6.42 -12.94
N ILE A 283 -18.19 5.60 -12.02
CA ILE A 283 -17.18 6.03 -11.04
C ILE A 283 -15.93 6.49 -11.80
N ASP A 284 -15.37 5.68 -12.70
CA ASP A 284 -14.19 6.07 -13.50
C ASP A 284 -14.42 7.40 -14.25
N GLN A 285 -15.56 7.56 -14.92
CA GLN A 285 -15.91 8.79 -15.64
C GLN A 285 -16.00 10.01 -14.71
N SER A 286 -16.59 9.85 -13.51
CA SER A 286 -16.67 10.94 -12.52
C SER A 286 -15.29 11.41 -12.04
N LEU A 287 -14.27 10.60 -12.27
CA LEU A 287 -12.87 10.81 -11.89
C LEU A 287 -11.99 11.13 -13.09
N ASN A 288 -12.58 11.35 -14.26
CA ASN A 288 -11.88 11.54 -15.54
C ASN A 288 -10.95 10.37 -15.92
N ARG A 289 -11.31 9.13 -15.55
CA ARG A 289 -10.62 7.89 -15.91
C ARG A 289 -11.34 7.16 -17.05
N VAL A 290 -10.56 6.37 -17.80
CA VAL A 290 -11.07 5.36 -18.73
C VAL A 290 -11.05 4.01 -18.01
N PRO A 291 -12.09 3.16 -18.13
CA PRO A 291 -12.09 1.84 -17.52
C PRO A 291 -10.85 1.01 -17.90
N ASP A 292 -10.26 0.36 -16.91
CA ASP A 292 -9.02 -0.43 -17.03
C ASP A 292 -9.08 -1.75 -16.25
N ALA A 293 -7.94 -2.43 -16.09
CA ALA A 293 -7.87 -3.71 -15.40
C ALA A 293 -8.30 -3.66 -13.92
N ALA A 294 -8.26 -2.50 -13.26
CA ALA A 294 -8.78 -2.36 -11.91
C ALA A 294 -10.28 -2.08 -11.89
N SER A 295 -10.82 -1.42 -12.92
CA SER A 295 -12.27 -1.40 -13.14
C SER A 295 -12.79 -2.83 -13.29
N ASP A 296 -12.05 -3.70 -13.99
CA ASP A 296 -12.38 -5.13 -14.11
C ASP A 296 -12.27 -5.86 -12.76
N ARG A 297 -11.17 -5.69 -12.01
CA ARG A 297 -11.01 -6.30 -10.67
C ARG A 297 -12.08 -5.82 -9.70
N MET A 298 -12.36 -4.52 -9.68
CA MET A 298 -13.43 -3.93 -8.88
C MET A 298 -14.79 -4.51 -9.28
N THR A 299 -15.09 -4.58 -10.57
CA THR A 299 -16.34 -5.16 -11.07
C THR A 299 -16.50 -6.62 -10.62
N TRP A 300 -15.47 -7.45 -10.76
CA TRP A 300 -15.51 -8.84 -10.33
C TRP A 300 -15.61 -9.01 -8.82
N SER A 301 -14.86 -8.23 -8.04
CA SER A 301 -14.90 -8.25 -6.57
C SER A 301 -16.25 -7.83 -6.02
N LEU A 302 -16.84 -6.80 -6.61
CA LEU A 302 -18.18 -6.34 -6.28
C LEU A 302 -19.25 -7.34 -6.71
N TYR A 303 -19.10 -7.97 -7.86
CA TYR A 303 -20.02 -9.02 -8.30
C TYR A 303 -19.95 -10.26 -7.39
N ALA A 304 -18.76 -10.65 -6.95
CA ALA A 304 -18.58 -11.69 -5.94
C ALA A 304 -19.30 -11.34 -4.63
N LEU A 305 -19.12 -10.11 -4.12
CA LEU A 305 -19.83 -9.63 -2.94
C LEU A 305 -21.36 -9.68 -3.13
N ALA A 306 -21.86 -9.20 -4.27
CA ALA A 306 -23.29 -9.21 -4.57
C ALA A 306 -23.88 -10.63 -4.53
N LYS A 307 -23.15 -11.61 -5.08
CA LYS A 307 -23.56 -13.02 -5.08
C LYS A 307 -23.52 -13.64 -3.69
N GLU A 308 -22.46 -13.37 -2.93
CA GLU A 308 -22.29 -13.84 -1.54
C GLU A 308 -23.40 -13.32 -0.62
N GLN A 309 -23.80 -12.07 -0.79
CA GLN A 309 -24.88 -11.44 -0.01
C GLN A 309 -26.28 -11.72 -0.58
N GLY A 310 -26.36 -12.50 -1.66
CA GLY A 310 -27.63 -12.92 -2.24
C GLY A 310 -28.41 -11.79 -2.93
N MET A 311 -27.75 -10.69 -3.31
CA MET A 311 -28.36 -9.59 -4.05
C MET A 311 -28.97 -10.10 -5.36
N GLU A 312 -30.13 -9.54 -5.74
CA GLU A 312 -30.83 -9.94 -6.97
C GLU A 312 -30.50 -9.00 -8.14
N ARG A 313 -30.14 -7.75 -7.84
CA ARG A 313 -29.69 -6.73 -8.80
C ARG A 313 -28.90 -5.65 -8.08
N VAL A 314 -28.16 -4.85 -8.84
CA VAL A 314 -27.46 -3.66 -8.32
C VAL A 314 -27.94 -2.45 -9.12
N ASP A 315 -28.67 -1.55 -8.46
CA ASP A 315 -29.20 -0.35 -9.12
C ASP A 315 -28.14 0.78 -9.15
N ASN A 316 -27.28 0.86 -8.13
CA ASN A 316 -26.18 1.82 -8.08
C ASN A 316 -24.92 1.24 -7.46
N VAL A 317 -23.77 1.63 -8.02
CA VAL A 317 -22.45 1.50 -7.40
C VAL A 317 -21.98 2.90 -7.04
N VAL A 318 -21.68 3.15 -5.76
CA VAL A 318 -21.31 4.50 -5.28
C VAL A 318 -20.11 4.45 -4.36
N LEU A 319 -19.23 5.44 -4.48
CA LEU A 319 -18.17 5.67 -3.50
C LEU A 319 -18.74 6.32 -2.25
N GLY A 320 -18.22 5.91 -1.09
CA GLY A 320 -18.54 6.51 0.20
C GLY A 320 -18.22 8.01 0.22
N GLN A 321 -19.11 8.78 0.83
CA GLN A 321 -18.84 10.17 1.16
C GLN A 321 -18.19 10.26 2.54
N ALA A 322 -17.40 11.31 2.78
CA ALA A 322 -16.77 11.53 4.09
C ALA A 322 -17.85 11.64 5.19
N GLY A 323 -17.66 10.89 6.28
CA GLY A 323 -18.54 10.91 7.44
C GLY A 323 -17.77 10.72 8.75
N THR A 324 -18.49 10.67 9.89
CA THR A 324 -17.87 10.59 11.23
C THR A 324 -17.14 9.28 11.52
N ARG A 325 -17.29 8.25 10.69
CA ARG A 325 -16.73 6.90 10.90
C ARG A 325 -15.92 6.34 9.72
N ALA A 326 -15.94 7.01 8.56
CA ALA A 326 -15.27 6.55 7.35
C ALA A 326 -14.88 7.74 6.47
N ALA A 327 -13.73 7.65 5.81
CA ALA A 327 -13.27 8.64 4.85
C ALA A 327 -14.04 8.57 3.53
N ALA A 328 -14.01 9.66 2.76
CA ALA A 328 -14.53 9.62 1.39
C ALA A 328 -13.74 8.58 0.58
N GLY A 329 -14.44 7.78 -0.23
CA GLY A 329 -13.84 6.75 -1.08
C GLY A 329 -13.31 5.51 -0.35
N GLU A 330 -13.34 5.45 0.99
CA GLU A 330 -12.83 4.31 1.76
C GLU A 330 -13.59 3.00 1.45
N TYR A 331 -14.89 3.14 1.20
CA TYR A 331 -15.78 2.04 0.83
C TYR A 331 -16.48 2.32 -0.49
N VAL A 332 -16.68 1.26 -1.25
CA VAL A 332 -17.59 1.23 -2.39
C VAL A 332 -18.84 0.45 -2.01
N PHE A 333 -19.99 0.96 -2.42
CA PHE A 333 -21.29 0.47 -2.00
C PHE A 333 -22.09 -0.04 -3.19
N LEU A 334 -22.66 -1.22 -3.03
CA LEU A 334 -23.68 -1.78 -3.91
C LEU A 334 -25.03 -1.45 -3.33
N VAL A 335 -25.88 -0.80 -4.11
CA VAL A 335 -27.21 -0.37 -3.67
C VAL A 335 -28.25 -0.99 -4.58
N GLN A 336 -29.16 -1.75 -3.98
CA GLN A 336 -30.39 -2.21 -4.61
C GLN A 336 -31.54 -1.33 -4.11
N GLY A 337 -32.21 -0.64 -5.04
CA GLY A 337 -33.23 0.36 -4.80
C GLY A 337 -32.72 1.79 -4.94
N ASN A 338 -33.59 2.76 -4.62
CA ASN A 338 -33.23 4.17 -4.64
C ASN A 338 -32.70 4.59 -3.26
N PRO A 339 -31.44 5.07 -3.14
CA PRO A 339 -30.85 5.47 -1.87
C PRO A 339 -31.56 6.67 -1.19
N SER A 340 -32.42 7.40 -1.90
CA SER A 340 -33.30 8.44 -1.34
C SER A 340 -34.62 7.90 -0.74
N THR A 341 -34.82 6.58 -0.75
CA THR A 341 -36.03 5.93 -0.21
C THR A 341 -35.71 5.11 1.05
N SER A 342 -36.73 4.82 1.88
CA SER A 342 -36.54 4.13 3.17
C SER A 342 -36.31 2.62 3.07
N VAL A 343 -36.41 2.03 1.87
CA VAL A 343 -36.25 0.59 1.63
C VAL A 343 -35.22 0.40 0.52
N TYR A 344 -33.95 0.29 0.89
CA TYR A 344 -32.88 -0.14 0.00
C TYR A 344 -31.98 -1.16 0.71
N HIS A 345 -31.46 -2.12 -0.05
CA HIS A 345 -30.45 -3.06 0.44
C HIS A 345 -29.08 -2.53 0.02
N ARG A 346 -28.12 -2.53 0.94
CA ARG A 346 -26.80 -1.95 0.72
C ARG A 346 -25.74 -2.87 1.26
N GLU A 347 -24.83 -3.23 0.37
CA GLU A 347 -23.61 -3.97 0.71
C GLU A 347 -22.39 -3.09 0.46
N GLN A 348 -21.32 -3.37 1.18
CA GLN A 348 -20.11 -2.55 1.16
C GLN A 348 -18.85 -3.41 1.07
N MET A 349 -17.86 -2.92 0.33
CA MET A 349 -16.49 -3.45 0.32
C MET A 349 -15.53 -2.29 0.53
N ARG A 350 -14.39 -2.52 1.20
CA ARG A 350 -13.31 -1.53 1.18
C ARG A 350 -12.84 -1.37 -0.27
N THR A 351 -12.67 -0.14 -0.71
CA THR A 351 -12.32 0.10 -2.11
C THR A 351 -10.95 -0.47 -2.47
N ALA A 352 -10.02 -0.49 -1.50
CA ALA A 352 -8.72 -1.17 -1.64
C ALA A 352 -8.89 -2.67 -1.93
N ASP A 353 -9.68 -3.39 -1.13
CA ASP A 353 -9.94 -4.83 -1.35
C ASP A 353 -10.59 -5.08 -2.72
N ALA A 354 -11.47 -4.18 -3.16
CA ALA A 354 -12.16 -4.30 -4.44
C ALA A 354 -11.18 -4.24 -5.63
N VAL A 355 -10.14 -3.42 -5.56
CA VAL A 355 -9.15 -3.27 -6.64
C VAL A 355 -7.92 -4.17 -6.50
N GLU A 356 -7.68 -4.74 -5.31
CA GLU A 356 -6.55 -5.65 -5.04
C GLU A 356 -6.86 -7.11 -5.40
N ASN A 357 -8.08 -7.58 -5.12
CA ASN A 357 -8.47 -8.96 -5.43
C ASN A 357 -8.34 -9.25 -6.93
N SER A 358 -7.63 -10.33 -7.28
CA SER A 358 -7.49 -10.73 -8.68
C SER A 358 -8.84 -11.14 -9.28
N VAL A 359 -8.98 -11.02 -10.60
CA VAL A 359 -10.20 -11.44 -11.30
C VAL A 359 -10.49 -12.92 -11.02
N GLU A 360 -9.46 -13.76 -11.04
CA GLU A 360 -9.56 -15.20 -10.81
C GLU A 360 -10.01 -15.52 -9.38
N GLN A 361 -9.49 -14.79 -8.39
CA GLN A 361 -9.89 -14.96 -6.98
C GLN A 361 -11.36 -14.58 -6.78
N SER A 362 -11.79 -13.48 -7.38
CA SER A 362 -13.19 -13.03 -7.33
C SER A 362 -14.12 -13.98 -8.11
N GLN A 363 -13.69 -14.53 -9.24
CA GLN A 363 -14.43 -15.56 -9.97
C GLN A 363 -14.60 -16.86 -9.16
N ALA A 364 -13.55 -17.30 -8.45
CA ALA A 364 -13.63 -18.46 -7.56
C ALA A 364 -14.66 -18.24 -6.43
N ARG A 365 -14.73 -17.01 -5.89
CA ARG A 365 -15.74 -16.62 -4.89
C ARG A 365 -17.16 -16.66 -5.43
N VAL A 366 -17.40 -16.15 -6.65
CA VAL A 366 -18.70 -16.25 -7.34
C VAL A 366 -19.13 -17.71 -7.46
N GLN A 367 -18.25 -18.58 -7.94
CA GLN A 367 -18.55 -20.01 -8.11
C GLN A 367 -18.92 -20.68 -6.77
N SER A 368 -18.18 -20.36 -5.70
CA SER A 368 -18.47 -20.85 -4.35
C SER A 368 -19.84 -20.38 -3.84
N ALA A 369 -20.18 -19.11 -4.05
CA ALA A 369 -21.47 -18.55 -3.66
C ALA A 369 -22.63 -19.21 -4.43
N GLU A 370 -22.48 -19.44 -5.72
CA GLU A 370 -23.49 -20.12 -6.55
C GLU A 370 -23.69 -21.58 -6.14
N GLN A 371 -22.62 -22.32 -5.86
CA GLN A 371 -22.70 -23.69 -5.35
C GLN A 371 -23.43 -23.75 -4.01
N THR A 372 -23.10 -22.83 -3.09
CA THR A 372 -23.74 -22.74 -1.78
C THR A 372 -25.24 -22.49 -1.92
N ARG A 373 -25.64 -21.58 -2.82
CA ARG A 373 -27.05 -21.27 -3.08
C ARG A 373 -27.80 -22.44 -3.74
N ALA A 374 -27.18 -23.12 -4.70
CA ALA A 374 -27.77 -24.31 -5.33
C ALA A 374 -28.01 -25.45 -4.33
N LEU A 375 -27.06 -25.68 -3.41
CA LEU A 375 -27.20 -26.63 -2.31
C LEU A 375 -28.36 -26.24 -1.38
N ALA A 376 -28.45 -24.98 -0.96
CA ALA A 376 -29.54 -24.49 -0.11
C ALA A 376 -30.92 -24.70 -0.77
N MET A 377 -31.08 -24.35 -2.04
CA MET A 377 -32.34 -24.57 -2.77
C MET A 377 -32.70 -26.05 -2.92
N SER A 378 -31.71 -26.93 -3.05
CA SER A 378 -31.95 -28.38 -3.12
C SER A 378 -32.44 -28.96 -1.78
N VAL A 379 -31.92 -28.46 -0.66
CA VAL A 379 -32.37 -28.85 0.69
C VAL A 379 -33.78 -28.35 0.96
N GLU A 380 -34.09 -27.10 0.63
CA GLU A 380 -35.44 -26.53 0.76
C GLU A 380 -36.48 -27.29 -0.08
N ALA A 381 -36.13 -27.67 -1.31
CA ALA A 381 -37.00 -28.48 -2.16
C ALA A 381 -37.26 -29.88 -1.57
N GLN A 382 -36.25 -30.51 -0.96
CA GLN A 382 -36.41 -31.80 -0.28
C GLN A 382 -37.28 -31.69 0.97
N GLU A 383 -37.13 -30.63 1.77
CA GLU A 383 -37.96 -30.38 2.95
C GLU A 383 -39.42 -30.07 2.58
N GLN A 384 -39.67 -29.33 1.50
CA GLN A 384 -41.03 -29.07 1.02
C GLN A 384 -41.71 -30.35 0.52
N THR A 385 -40.96 -31.25 -0.12
CA THR A 385 -41.48 -32.54 -0.58
C THR A 385 -41.83 -33.44 0.63
N GLN A 386 -40.99 -33.49 1.67
CA GLN A 386 -41.28 -34.24 2.90
C GLN A 386 -42.46 -33.67 3.71
N LYS A 387 -42.69 -32.35 3.69
CA LYS A 387 -43.85 -31.73 4.35
C LYS A 387 -45.17 -31.97 3.61
N GLN A 388 -45.14 -32.19 2.29
CA GLN A 388 -46.33 -32.53 1.51
C GLN A 388 -46.74 -34.01 1.62
N ASP A 389 -45.79 -34.91 1.92
CA ASP A 389 -46.03 -36.34 2.12
C ASP A 389 -46.39 -36.74 3.58
N ALA A 390 -46.56 -35.77 4.49
CA ALA A 390 -47.02 -36.05 5.84
C ALA A 390 -48.48 -36.58 5.80
N PRO A 391 -48.75 -37.82 6.26
CA PRO A 391 -50.07 -38.44 6.11
C PRO A 391 -51.12 -37.65 6.89
N ARG A 392 -52.16 -37.22 6.16
CA ARG A 392 -53.34 -36.58 6.72
C ARG A 392 -54.07 -37.60 7.59
N LEU A 393 -53.90 -37.52 8.91
CA LEU A 393 -54.68 -38.29 9.89
C LEU A 393 -56.17 -38.02 9.63
N GLN A 394 -56.86 -39.02 9.08
CA GLN A 394 -58.32 -39.02 8.94
C GLN A 394 -58.94 -39.25 10.33
N VAL A 395 -59.90 -38.37 10.65
CA VAL A 395 -60.70 -38.34 11.89
C VAL A 395 -61.74 -39.44 11.89
#